data_AF-A0A6N3USP9-F1
#
_entry.id   AF-A0A6N3USP9-F1
#
_cell.length_a   1.000
_cell.length_b   1.000
_cell.length_c   1.000
_cell.angle_alpha   90.00
_cell.angle_beta   90.00
_cell.angle_gamma   90.00
#
_symmetry.space_group_name_H-M   'P 1'
#
loop_
_entity.id
_entity.type
_entity.pdbx_description
1 polymer ?
#
loop_
_entity_poly.entity_id
_entity_poly.type
_entity_poly.pdbx_seq_one_letter_code
_entity_poly.pdbx_strand_id
1 'polypeptide(L)'
;MNLHDFLEDCASPLNTPQALGQCLRHMVEAGLDQLPLPGSGLTLQRWQQLALVAGHDLGLCKVYEGHTDALATLRELGARPVPPGSTWGLWAAEPP
;
A
#
# COMPACT_ATOMS: atom_id res chain seq x y z
N MET A 1 -2.21 11.49 11.36
CA MET A 1 -1.45 11.95 10.19
C MET A 1 -2.15 11.41 8.95
N ASN A 2 -2.33 12.21 7.91
CA ASN A 2 -2.91 11.70 6.65
C ASN A 2 -1.78 11.22 5.71
N LEU A 3 -2.13 10.56 4.60
CA LEU A 3 -1.16 9.98 3.67
C LEU A 3 -0.24 11.04 3.04
N HIS A 4 -0.77 12.22 2.71
CA HIS A 4 -0.01 13.30 2.11
C HIS A 4 1.04 13.86 3.08
N ASP A 5 0.63 14.21 4.31
CA ASP A 5 1.54 14.73 5.34
C ASP A 5 2.67 13.72 5.61
N PHE A 6 2.35 12.42 5.71
CA PHE A 6 3.34 11.38 5.94
C PHE A 6 4.41 11.31 4.83
N LEU A 7 3.98 11.42 3.57
CA LEU A 7 4.89 11.37 2.42
C LEU A 7 5.75 12.63 2.32
N GLU A 8 5.26 13.79 2.74
CA GLU A 8 6.06 15.02 2.83
C GLU A 8 7.13 14.93 3.92
N ASP A 9 6.81 14.31 5.07
CA ASP A 9 7.75 14.10 6.18
C ASP A 9 8.78 12.99 5.90
N CYS A 10 8.60 12.20 4.83
CA CYS A 10 9.44 11.07 4.48
C CYS A 10 10.79 11.55 3.88
N ALA A 11 11.73 11.90 4.76
CA ALA A 11 12.96 12.62 4.41
C ALA A 11 14.11 11.76 3.85
N SER A 12 13.96 10.42 3.77
CA SER A 12 15.05 9.52 3.34
C SER A 12 14.88 9.08 1.88
N PRO A 13 15.97 8.99 1.10
CA PRO A 13 15.90 8.51 -0.27
C PRO A 13 15.44 7.04 -0.31
N LEU A 14 14.37 6.80 -1.05
CA LEU A 14 13.73 5.49 -1.23
C LEU A 14 14.39 4.65 -2.33
N ASN A 15 15.72 4.73 -2.44
CA ASN A 15 16.49 4.18 -3.55
C ASN A 15 16.96 2.73 -3.35
N THR A 16 16.54 2.07 -2.27
CA THR A 16 16.83 0.64 -2.01
C THR A 16 15.56 -0.13 -1.68
N PRO A 17 15.47 -1.43 -2.02
CA PRO A 17 14.34 -2.26 -1.62
C PRO A 17 14.09 -2.29 -0.10
N GLN A 18 15.16 -2.22 0.70
CA GLN A 18 15.08 -2.17 2.15
C GLN A 18 14.45 -0.86 2.65
N ALA A 19 14.83 0.28 2.07
CA ALA A 19 14.22 1.58 2.39
C ALA A 19 12.74 1.60 2.00
N LEU A 20 12.39 1.06 0.83
CA LEU A 20 10.99 0.92 0.39
C LEU A 20 10.16 0.07 1.36
N GLY A 21 10.69 -1.10 1.77
CA GLY A 21 10.02 -1.97 2.73
C GLY A 21 9.90 -1.36 4.13
N GLN A 22 10.89 -0.56 4.57
CA GLN A 22 10.82 0.18 5.84
C GLN A 22 9.75 1.27 5.79
N CYS A 23 9.70 2.04 4.70
CA CYS A 23 8.68 3.07 4.51
C CYS A 23 7.27 2.44 4.50
N LEU A 24 7.06 1.36 3.74
CA LEU A 24 5.78 0.63 3.75
C LEU A 24 5.39 0.15 5.15
N ARG A 25 6.32 -0.37 5.95
CA ARG A 25 6.03 -0.78 7.34
C ARG A 25 5.55 0.40 8.18
N HIS A 26 6.22 1.55 8.12
CA HIS A 26 5.78 2.74 8.85
C HIS A 26 4.40 3.24 8.39
N MET A 27 4.09 3.14 7.08
CA MET A 27 2.75 3.45 6.57
C MET A 27 1.69 2.52 7.15
N VAL A 28 1.97 1.21 7.22
CA VAL A 28 1.05 0.20 7.80
C VAL A 28 0.87 0.42 9.30
N GLU A 29 1.95 0.68 10.04
CA GLU A 29 1.90 1.02 11.47
C GLU A 29 1.08 2.28 11.74
N ALA A 30 1.11 3.25 10.81
CA ALA A 30 0.30 4.46 10.85
C ALA A 30 -1.13 4.27 10.32
N GLY A 31 -1.50 3.08 9.83
CA GLY A 31 -2.83 2.79 9.27
C GLY A 31 -3.11 3.44 7.92
N LEU A 32 -2.06 3.80 7.17
CA LEU A 32 -2.14 4.50 5.87
C LEU A 32 -2.29 3.54 4.68
N ASP A 33 -2.49 2.25 4.93
CA ASP A 33 -2.70 1.16 3.97
C ASP A 33 -4.19 0.85 3.71
N GLN A 34 -5.10 1.55 4.37
CA GLN A 34 -6.55 1.29 4.32
C GLN A 34 -7.22 2.00 3.13
N LEU A 35 -6.99 1.49 1.92
CA LEU A 35 -7.65 1.99 0.71
C LEU A 35 -9.11 1.53 0.60
N PRO A 36 -9.99 2.32 -0.05
CA PRO A 36 -11.30 1.85 -0.44
C PRO A 36 -11.21 0.57 -1.29
N LEU A 37 -12.18 -0.30 -1.09
CA LEU A 37 -12.22 -1.63 -1.65
C LEU A 37 -12.57 -1.57 -3.14
N PRO A 38 -11.97 -2.40 -4.01
CA PRO A 38 -12.43 -2.55 -5.37
C PRO A 38 -13.95 -2.85 -5.41
N GLY A 39 -14.67 -2.25 -6.36
CA GLY A 39 -16.12 -2.45 -6.50
C GLY A 39 -17.00 -1.73 -5.47
N SER A 40 -16.43 -1.00 -4.50
CA SER A 40 -17.20 -0.28 -3.46
C SER A 40 -17.85 1.04 -3.92
N GLY A 41 -17.65 1.45 -5.19
CA GLY A 41 -18.09 2.76 -5.71
C GLY A 41 -17.12 3.91 -5.44
N LEU A 42 -16.06 3.71 -4.65
CA LEU A 42 -15.04 4.71 -4.31
C LEU A 42 -13.76 4.59 -5.15
N THR A 43 -13.89 4.17 -6.41
CA THR A 43 -12.76 3.94 -7.32
C THR A 43 -11.87 5.18 -7.46
N LEU A 44 -12.45 6.38 -7.64
CA LEU A 44 -11.67 7.61 -7.78
C LEU A 44 -10.78 7.88 -6.55
N GLN A 45 -11.32 7.69 -5.34
CA GLN A 45 -10.56 7.89 -4.10
C GLN A 45 -9.40 6.89 -3.99
N ARG A 46 -9.63 5.61 -4.32
CA ARG A 46 -8.57 4.59 -4.37
C ARG A 46 -7.45 5.02 -5.33
N TRP A 47 -7.82 5.47 -6.53
CA TRP A 47 -6.85 5.95 -7.53
C TRP A 47 -6.08 7.17 -7.08
N GLN A 48 -6.73 8.13 -6.42
CA GLN A 48 -6.06 9.33 -5.89
C GLN A 48 -5.01 8.96 -4.83
N GLN A 49 -5.30 8.01 -3.93
CA GLN A 49 -4.31 7.58 -2.94
C GLN A 49 -3.13 6.85 -3.58
N LEU A 50 -3.37 5.96 -4.55
CA LEU A 50 -2.29 5.32 -5.31
C LEU A 50 -1.46 6.37 -6.06
N ALA A 51 -2.10 7.37 -6.68
CA ALA A 51 -1.42 8.46 -7.37
C ALA A 51 -0.59 9.33 -6.44
N LEU A 52 -1.03 9.56 -5.19
CA LEU A 52 -0.24 10.28 -4.18
C LEU A 52 1.06 9.53 -3.85
N VAL A 53 0.99 8.22 -3.63
CA VAL A 53 2.20 7.41 -3.37
C VAL A 53 3.11 7.36 -4.61
N ALA A 54 2.53 7.18 -5.81
CA ALA A 54 3.26 7.17 -7.07
C ALA A 54 3.97 8.51 -7.36
N GLY A 55 3.33 9.63 -7.02
CA GLY A 55 3.89 10.97 -7.16
C GLY A 55 5.08 11.22 -6.23
N HIS A 56 5.15 10.51 -5.10
CA HIS A 56 6.30 10.55 -4.20
C HIS A 56 7.43 9.63 -4.68
N ASP A 57 7.14 8.34 -4.92
CA ASP A 57 8.13 7.37 -5.41
C ASP A 57 7.44 6.15 -6.08
N LEU A 58 7.86 5.82 -7.31
CA LEU A 58 7.27 4.71 -8.07
C LEU A 58 7.60 3.33 -7.50
N GLY A 59 8.80 3.16 -6.93
CA GLY A 59 9.19 1.92 -6.26
C GLY A 59 8.35 1.69 -5.00
N LEU A 60 8.09 2.76 -4.23
CA LEU A 60 7.20 2.71 -3.07
C LEU A 60 5.77 2.38 -3.50
N CYS A 61 5.27 3.06 -4.54
CA CYS A 61 3.96 2.77 -5.07
C CYS A 61 3.82 1.31 -5.49
N LYS A 62 4.87 0.70 -6.04
CA LYS A 62 4.81 -0.71 -6.45
C LYS A 62 4.58 -1.67 -5.29
N VAL A 63 5.31 -1.48 -4.19
CA VAL A 63 5.14 -2.33 -2.99
C VAL A 63 3.86 -2.00 -2.24
N TYR A 64 3.44 -0.73 -2.21
CA TYR A 64 2.20 -0.28 -1.60
C TYR A 64 0.96 -0.81 -2.34
N GLU A 65 0.91 -0.71 -3.67
CA GLU A 65 -0.13 -1.31 -4.51
C GLU A 65 -0.30 -2.79 -4.17
N GLY A 66 0.77 -3.57 -4.32
CA GLY A 66 0.75 -5.02 -4.06
C GLY A 66 0.31 -5.36 -2.64
N HIS A 67 0.62 -4.52 -1.65
CA HIS A 67 0.13 -4.68 -0.29
C HIS A 67 -1.38 -4.47 -0.18
N THR A 68 -1.87 -3.34 -0.68
CA THR A 68 -3.30 -3.00 -0.61
C THR A 68 -4.18 -3.95 -1.44
N ASP A 69 -3.63 -4.54 -2.49
CA ASP A 69 -4.30 -5.58 -3.28
C ASP A 69 -4.36 -6.91 -2.52
N ALA A 70 -3.28 -7.30 -1.83
CA ALA A 70 -3.30 -8.48 -0.95
C ALA A 70 -4.40 -8.35 0.13
N LEU A 71 -4.52 -7.18 0.76
CA LEU A 71 -5.58 -6.91 1.74
C LEU A 71 -6.98 -7.00 1.13
N ALA A 72 -7.16 -6.47 -0.09
CA ALA A 72 -8.43 -6.53 -0.80
C ALA A 72 -8.82 -7.99 -1.11
N THR A 73 -7.89 -8.80 -1.62
CA THR A 73 -8.11 -10.23 -1.91
C THR A 73 -8.41 -11.03 -0.64
N LEU A 74 -7.64 -10.86 0.43
CA LEU A 74 -7.88 -11.57 1.69
C LEU A 74 -9.26 -11.27 2.26
N ARG A 75 -9.71 -10.02 2.15
CA ARG A 75 -11.04 -9.63 2.59
C ARG A 75 -12.15 -10.18 1.68
N GLU A 76 -11.93 -10.23 0.37
CA GLU A 76 -12.86 -10.85 -0.59
C GLU A 76 -13.02 -12.36 -0.33
N LEU A 77 -11.93 -13.05 0.00
CA LEU A 77 -11.93 -14.46 0.37
C LEU A 77 -12.54 -14.75 1.75
N GLY A 78 -12.91 -13.71 2.51
CA GLY A 78 -13.39 -13.87 3.89
C GLY A 78 -12.32 -14.46 4.82
N ALA A 79 -11.04 -14.25 4.51
CA ALA A 79 -9.93 -14.74 5.32
C ALA A 79 -9.93 -14.07 6.71
N ARG A 80 -9.21 -14.69 7.66
CA ARG A 80 -8.98 -14.06 8.96
C ARG A 80 -8.21 -12.74 8.78
N PRO A 81 -8.47 -11.72 9.60
CA PRO A 81 -7.69 -10.49 9.57
C PRO A 81 -6.20 -10.76 9.67
N VAL A 82 -5.40 -10.02 8.89
CA VAL A 82 -3.94 -10.08 8.99
C VAL A 82 -3.48 -9.56 10.35
N PRO A 83 -2.34 -10.05 10.88
CA PRO A 83 -1.77 -9.50 12.10
C PRO A 83 -1.53 -7.98 11.98
N PRO A 84 -1.82 -7.18 13.01
CA PRO A 84 -1.52 -5.75 13.00
C PRO A 84 -0.03 -5.49 12.71
N GLY A 85 0.27 -4.47 11.91
CA GLY A 85 1.64 -4.10 11.56
C GLY A 85 2.33 -5.05 10.56
N SER A 86 1.65 -6.09 10.07
CA SER A 86 2.23 -7.02 9.09
C SER A 86 2.10 -6.50 7.66
N THR A 87 3.17 -6.62 6.88
CA THR A 87 3.17 -6.30 5.45
C THR A 87 3.00 -7.55 4.62
N TRP A 88 2.00 -7.55 3.76
CA TRP A 88 1.70 -8.59 2.77
C TRP A 88 1.94 -8.05 1.37
N GLY A 89 2.11 -8.91 0.37
CA GLY A 89 2.22 -8.49 -1.02
C GLY A 89 1.50 -9.47 -1.95
N LEU A 90 0.86 -8.93 -2.97
CA LEU A 90 0.28 -9.68 -4.08
C LEU A 90 1.07 -9.39 -5.36
N TRP A 91 1.33 -10.43 -6.13
CA TRP A 91 2.09 -10.37 -7.37
C TRP A 91 1.32 -11.19 -8.39
N ALA A 92 1.19 -10.68 -9.63
CA ALA A 92 0.67 -11.48 -10.71
C ALA A 92 1.65 -12.63 -10.99
N ALA A 93 1.17 -13.86 -10.96
CA ALA A 93 1.92 -15.00 -11.46
C ALA A 93 1.86 -15.00 -12.99
N GLU A 94 2.96 -15.30 -13.66
CA GLU A 94 2.93 -15.66 -15.08
C GLU A 94 2.18 -17.00 -15.25
N PRO A 95 1.49 -17.23 -16.38
CA PRO A 95 0.93 -18.55 -16.70
C PRO A 95 2.04 -19.62 -16.69
N PRO A 96 1.75 -20.86 -16.27
CA PRO A 96 2.70 -21.98 -16.34
C PRO A 96 3.02 -22.41 -17.77
#